data_AF-A0A537C945-F1
#
_entry.id   AF-A0A537C945-F1
#
_cell.length_a   1.000
_cell.length_b   1.000
_cell.length_c   1.000
_cell.angle_alpha   90.00
_cell.angle_beta   90.00
_cell.angle_gamma   90.00
#
_symmetry.space_group_name_H-M   'P 1'
#
loop_
_entity.id
_entity.type
_entity.pdbx_description
1 polymer ?
#
loop_
_entity_poly.entity_id
_entity_poly.type
_entity_poly.pdbx_seq_one_letter_code
_entity_poly.pdbx_strand_id
1 'polypeptide(L)'
;MNAMYPNSGMFMVRGDSPYRSIADLKGKPIAWGASGSGFVVLARYVFDGLGLDIDKDFSPIYSQSAGDGPKMVLEGRAAAQWGGGVGWPGFVAISSGPAGARFITPTPEELRRVLAKYPFIKPITLPAGSYKGQNAPVAALGSWSLVLARPGLPDEAAYKLARALHKGEAALGAKLEQAKESTLANTLASAPRQDLIHPGVLKYMREAGILR
;
A
#
# COMPACT_ATOMS: atom_id res chain seq x y z
N MET A 1 -14.46 11.69 -1.33
CA MET A 1 -13.37 10.74 -1.65
C MET A 1 -13.82 9.76 -2.74
N ASN A 2 -12.88 9.17 -3.48
CA ASN A 2 -13.06 7.91 -4.23
C ASN A 2 -11.95 6.93 -3.84
N ALA A 3 -12.28 5.65 -3.67
CA ALA A 3 -11.29 4.60 -3.46
C ALA A 3 -10.71 4.15 -4.80
N MET A 4 -9.40 4.00 -4.85
CA MET A 4 -8.70 3.33 -5.93
C MET A 4 -8.55 1.86 -5.55
N TYR A 5 -7.34 1.35 -5.48
CA TYR A 5 -7.04 0.00 -4.99
C TYR A 5 -6.20 0.08 -3.72
N PRO A 6 -6.26 -0.96 -2.86
CA PRO A 6 -5.46 -0.98 -1.65
C PRO A 6 -4.00 -1.29 -2.00
N ASN A 7 -3.07 -0.65 -1.31
CA ASN A 7 -1.64 -0.88 -1.50
C ASN A 7 -1.06 -1.59 -0.29
N SER A 8 -0.34 -2.68 -0.53
CA SER A 8 0.32 -3.46 0.51
C SER A 8 1.57 -2.77 1.03
N GLY A 9 1.84 -2.91 2.32
CA GLY A 9 3.10 -2.56 2.98
C GLY A 9 3.83 -3.84 3.37
N MET A 10 5.04 -3.99 2.86
CA MET A 10 5.91 -5.15 3.04
C MET A 10 7.37 -4.70 3.08
N PHE A 11 8.25 -5.54 3.61
CA PHE A 11 9.68 -5.39 3.38
C PHE A 11 10.13 -6.24 2.19
N MET A 12 11.03 -5.69 1.39
CA MET A 12 11.85 -6.46 0.48
C MET A 12 13.32 -6.40 0.93
N VAL A 13 13.95 -7.57 0.97
CA VAL A 13 15.37 -7.76 1.29
C VAL A 13 16.08 -8.42 0.12
N ARG A 14 17.41 -8.31 0.05
CA ARG A 14 18.21 -9.13 -0.87
C ARG A 14 17.99 -10.62 -0.60
N GLY A 15 17.98 -11.43 -1.67
CA GLY A 15 17.73 -12.86 -1.58
C GLY A 15 18.73 -13.59 -0.68
N ASP A 16 19.99 -13.17 -0.74
CA ASP A 16 21.12 -13.70 0.04
C ASP A 16 21.29 -13.09 1.44
N SER A 17 20.46 -12.11 1.82
CA SER A 17 20.52 -11.52 3.16
C SER A 17 20.21 -12.57 4.24
N PRO A 18 20.72 -12.44 5.48
CA PRO A 18 20.39 -13.35 6.58
C PRO A 18 19.00 -13.11 7.19
N TYR A 19 18.35 -11.98 6.88
CA TYR A 19 17.07 -11.59 7.48
C TYR A 19 15.91 -12.48 7.00
N ARG A 20 15.10 -12.97 7.93
CA ARG A 20 13.94 -13.86 7.66
C ARG A 20 12.64 -13.36 8.29
N SER A 21 12.72 -12.50 9.29
CA SER A 21 11.58 -11.98 10.05
C SER A 21 11.69 -10.48 10.31
N ILE A 22 10.59 -9.87 10.77
CA ILE A 22 10.59 -8.47 11.23
C ILE A 22 11.54 -8.30 12.43
N ALA A 23 11.63 -9.31 13.30
CA ALA A 23 12.53 -9.28 14.47
C ALA A 23 14.01 -9.14 14.05
N ASP A 24 14.43 -9.80 12.97
CA ASP A 24 15.80 -9.71 12.46
C ASP A 24 16.16 -8.32 11.92
N LEU A 25 15.15 -7.52 11.57
CA LEU A 25 15.30 -6.16 11.05
C LEU A 25 15.39 -5.10 12.15
N LYS A 26 15.12 -5.45 13.42
CA LYS A 26 15.25 -4.50 14.54
C LYS A 26 16.69 -3.97 14.65
N GLY A 27 16.81 -2.65 14.83
CA GLY A 27 18.07 -1.92 14.87
C GLY A 27 18.82 -1.85 13.54
N LYS A 28 18.29 -2.41 12.45
CA LYS A 28 18.94 -2.40 11.13
C LYS A 28 18.61 -1.14 10.34
N PRO A 29 19.48 -0.73 9.40
CA PRO A 29 19.18 0.37 8.49
C PRO A 29 18.04 -0.02 7.55
N ILE A 30 16.93 0.71 7.59
CA ILE A 30 15.74 0.44 6.76
C ILE A 30 15.45 1.62 5.86
N ALA A 31 15.36 1.38 4.55
CA ALA A 31 14.91 2.39 3.59
C ALA A 31 13.38 2.50 3.65
N TRP A 32 12.87 3.51 4.35
CA TRP A 32 11.43 3.74 4.51
C TRP A 32 10.82 4.56 3.36
N GLY A 33 11.67 5.26 2.60
CA GLY A 33 11.27 6.18 1.53
C GLY A 33 11.06 7.60 2.04
N ALA A 34 10.25 8.40 1.34
CA ALA A 34 9.96 9.77 1.74
C ALA A 34 9.10 9.81 3.01
N SER A 35 9.48 10.65 3.97
CA SER A 35 8.85 10.73 5.31
C SER A 35 7.34 11.02 5.25
N GLY A 36 6.91 11.86 4.30
CA GLY A 36 5.50 12.17 4.06
C GLY A 36 4.75 11.16 3.18
N SER A 37 5.37 10.05 2.79
CA SER A 37 4.73 9.07 1.90
C SER A 37 3.67 8.23 2.62
N GLY A 38 2.65 7.81 1.88
CA GLY A 38 1.60 6.93 2.40
C GLY A 38 2.13 5.58 2.91
N PHE A 39 3.24 5.07 2.34
CA PHE A 39 3.88 3.85 2.83
C PHE A 39 4.50 4.03 4.21
N VAL A 40 5.13 5.18 4.50
CA VAL A 40 5.65 5.48 5.84
C VAL A 40 4.51 5.61 6.85
N VAL A 41 3.40 6.24 6.45
CA VAL A 41 2.20 6.31 7.31
C VAL A 41 1.64 4.91 7.59
N LEU A 42 1.53 4.06 6.57
CA LEU A 42 1.12 2.66 6.74
C LEU A 42 2.10 1.90 7.65
N ALA A 43 3.41 2.10 7.50
CA ALA A 43 4.41 1.50 8.37
C ALA A 43 4.14 1.87 9.83
N ARG A 44 3.94 3.16 10.14
CA ARG A 44 3.68 3.61 11.52
C ARG A 44 2.51 2.85 12.15
N TYR A 45 1.40 2.68 11.46
CA TYR A 45 0.27 1.90 11.98
C TYR A 45 0.57 0.41 12.09
N VAL A 46 1.24 -0.18 11.09
CA VAL A 46 1.60 -1.60 11.14
C VAL A 46 2.51 -1.87 12.34
N PHE A 47 3.61 -1.14 12.48
CA PHE A 47 4.58 -1.37 13.54
C PHE A 47 4.04 -0.99 14.92
N ASP A 48 3.25 0.08 15.05
CA ASP A 48 2.58 0.38 16.32
C ASP A 48 1.60 -0.72 16.74
N GLY A 49 0.90 -1.34 15.79
CA GLY A 49 0.08 -2.53 16.01
C GLY A 49 0.87 -3.76 16.47
N LEU A 50 2.18 -3.78 16.22
CA LEU A 50 3.13 -4.78 16.70
C LEU A 50 3.84 -4.36 18.00
N GLY A 51 3.53 -3.17 18.54
CA GLY A 51 4.22 -2.61 19.70
C GLY A 51 5.65 -2.13 19.41
N LEU A 52 5.93 -1.75 18.15
CA LEU A 52 7.21 -1.24 17.69
C LEU A 52 7.06 0.19 17.17
N ASP A 53 8.12 0.99 17.29
CA ASP A 53 8.21 2.33 16.74
C ASP A 53 9.26 2.35 15.63
N ILE A 54 8.86 2.72 14.40
CA ILE A 54 9.76 2.69 13.24
C ILE A 54 10.98 3.61 13.37
N ASP A 55 10.89 4.63 14.22
CA ASP A 55 11.97 5.60 14.45
C ASP A 55 12.88 5.21 15.62
N LYS A 56 12.46 4.27 16.48
CA LYS A 56 13.22 3.85 17.67
C LYS A 56 13.72 2.41 17.59
N ASP A 57 12.91 1.50 17.07
CA ASP A 57 13.21 0.07 17.00
C ASP A 57 14.02 -0.30 15.74
N PHE A 58 14.25 0.65 14.83
CA PHE A 58 15.01 0.50 13.59
C PHE A 58 16.00 1.67 13.44
N SER A 59 16.91 1.58 12.47
CA SER A 59 17.73 2.71 12.03
C SER A 59 17.11 3.30 10.76
N PRO A 60 16.17 4.25 10.85
CA PRO A 60 15.41 4.70 9.70
C PRO A 60 16.26 5.49 8.70
N ILE A 61 16.14 5.14 7.43
CA ILE A 61 16.64 5.93 6.30
C ILE A 61 15.44 6.51 5.57
N TYR A 62 15.22 7.81 5.76
CA TYR A 62 14.26 8.59 4.98
C TYR A 62 14.96 9.25 3.81
N SER A 63 14.44 9.05 2.60
CA SER A 63 15.00 9.60 1.37
C SER A 63 14.14 10.74 0.83
N GLN A 64 14.74 11.64 0.05
CA GLN A 64 13.99 12.69 -0.65
C GLN A 64 13.12 12.10 -1.76
N SER A 65 13.55 10.96 -2.34
CA SER A 65 12.80 10.20 -3.35
C SER A 65 12.70 8.73 -2.98
N ALA A 66 11.54 8.11 -3.22
CA ALA A 66 11.36 6.67 -3.05
C ALA A 66 12.31 5.83 -3.94
N GLY A 67 12.86 6.43 -5.00
CA GLY A 67 13.79 5.78 -5.94
C GLY A 67 15.18 5.48 -5.39
N ASP A 68 15.57 6.04 -4.24
CA ASP A 68 16.92 5.85 -3.68
C ASP A 68 17.06 4.55 -2.89
N GLY A 69 15.95 4.06 -2.32
CA GLY A 69 15.90 2.86 -1.48
C GLY A 69 16.46 1.59 -2.13
N PRO A 70 16.11 1.26 -3.39
CA PRO A 70 16.54 0.03 -4.04
C PRO A 70 18.06 -0.09 -4.13
N LYS A 71 18.72 1.00 -4.49
CA LYS A 71 20.18 1.07 -4.60
C LYS A 71 20.83 0.79 -3.25
N MET A 72 20.32 1.39 -2.17
CA MET A 72 20.84 1.15 -0.81
C MET A 72 20.70 -0.30 -0.37
N VAL A 73 19.59 -0.97 -0.72
CA VAL A 73 19.39 -2.40 -0.42
C VAL A 73 20.36 -3.26 -1.22
N LEU A 74 20.51 -3.00 -2.52
CA LEU A 74 21.43 -3.75 -3.39
C LEU A 74 22.90 -3.61 -2.94
N GLU A 75 23.31 -2.41 -2.54
CA GLU A 75 24.65 -2.10 -2.02
C GLU A 75 24.88 -2.58 -0.57
N GLY A 76 23.84 -3.09 0.11
CA GLY A 76 23.93 -3.53 1.51
C GLY A 76 23.99 -2.40 2.54
N ARG A 77 23.78 -1.15 2.12
CA ARG A 77 23.68 0.04 2.99
C ARG A 77 22.36 0.07 3.78
N ALA A 78 21.31 -0.52 3.23
CA ALA A 78 20.05 -0.79 3.92
C ALA A 78 19.80 -2.30 3.95
N ALA A 79 19.31 -2.80 5.08
CA ALA A 79 18.93 -4.20 5.25
C ALA A 79 17.66 -4.56 4.46
N ALA A 80 16.71 -3.63 4.39
CA ALA A 80 15.45 -3.79 3.68
C ALA A 80 14.94 -2.45 3.15
N GLN A 81 14.00 -2.52 2.20
CA GLN A 81 13.16 -1.40 1.82
C GLN A 81 11.70 -1.70 2.17
N TRP A 82 11.02 -0.73 2.77
CA TRP A 82 9.58 -0.75 2.98
C TRP A 82 8.85 -0.16 1.76
N GLY A 83 7.78 -0.82 1.34
CA GLY A 83 6.94 -0.38 0.22
C GLY A 83 5.94 -1.46 -0.17
N GLY A 84 5.37 -1.37 -1.37
CA GLY A 84 4.55 -2.44 -1.92
C GLY A 84 3.62 -2.02 -3.05
N GLY A 85 2.60 -2.84 -3.29
CA GLY A 85 1.86 -2.87 -4.55
C GLY A 85 2.44 -3.88 -5.54
N VAL A 86 1.72 -4.16 -6.62
CA VAL A 86 2.19 -5.02 -7.72
C VAL A 86 3.04 -4.19 -8.69
N GLY A 87 4.21 -4.71 -9.09
CA GLY A 87 5.08 -4.03 -10.05
C GLY A 87 5.66 -2.69 -9.56
N TRP A 88 5.70 -2.45 -8.25
CA TRP A 88 6.24 -1.21 -7.71
C TRP A 88 7.73 -1.06 -8.08
N PRO A 89 8.15 0.06 -8.70
CA PRO A 89 9.47 0.19 -9.29
C PRO A 89 10.63 -0.13 -8.34
N GLY A 90 10.49 0.23 -7.05
CA GLY A 90 11.53 -0.04 -6.06
C GLY A 90 11.77 -1.54 -5.85
N PHE A 91 10.70 -2.31 -5.73
CA PHE A 91 10.77 -3.76 -5.59
C PHE A 91 11.16 -4.47 -6.89
N VAL A 92 10.77 -3.93 -8.06
CA VAL A 92 11.24 -4.43 -9.36
C VAL A 92 12.77 -4.30 -9.46
N ALA A 93 13.33 -3.17 -9.03
CA ALA A 93 14.77 -2.94 -9.06
C ALA A 93 15.53 -3.89 -8.12
N ILE A 94 15.06 -4.08 -6.87
CA ILE A 94 15.71 -4.99 -5.92
C ILE A 94 15.61 -6.45 -6.41
N SER A 95 14.42 -6.90 -6.82
CA SER A 95 14.20 -8.29 -7.29
C SER A 95 14.95 -8.63 -8.58
N SER A 96 15.27 -7.63 -9.40
CA SER A 96 16.10 -7.81 -10.60
C SER A 96 17.60 -7.87 -10.31
N GLY A 97 18.04 -7.58 -9.08
CA GLY A 97 19.44 -7.65 -8.67
C GLY A 97 20.02 -9.07 -8.76
N PRO A 98 21.35 -9.21 -8.80
CA PRO A 98 22.02 -10.50 -9.01
C PRO A 98 21.74 -11.53 -7.91
N ALA A 99 21.56 -11.08 -6.67
CA ALA A 99 21.23 -11.93 -5.52
C ALA A 99 19.73 -12.28 -5.43
N GLY A 100 18.89 -11.76 -6.35
CA GLY A 100 17.44 -11.80 -6.23
C GLY A 100 16.94 -11.07 -4.98
N ALA A 101 15.67 -11.30 -4.63
CA ALA A 101 15.03 -10.70 -3.47
C ALA A 101 14.05 -11.65 -2.78
N ARG A 102 13.72 -11.33 -1.53
CA ARG A 102 12.68 -12.01 -0.75
C ARG A 102 11.84 -10.98 -0.01
N PHE A 103 10.59 -11.34 0.27
CA PHE A 103 9.72 -10.55 1.12
C PHE A 103 9.87 -10.94 2.59
N ILE A 104 9.74 -9.95 3.47
CA ILE A 104 9.47 -10.14 4.90
C ILE A 104 8.15 -9.42 5.19
N THR A 105 7.18 -10.16 5.71
CA THR A 105 5.85 -9.65 6.08
C THR A 105 5.49 -10.09 7.50
N PRO A 106 4.48 -9.45 8.12
CA PRO A 106 4.00 -9.90 9.41
C PRO A 106 3.46 -11.34 9.34
N THR A 107 3.75 -12.15 10.35
CA THR A 107 3.18 -13.48 10.56
C THR A 107 1.66 -13.43 10.73
N PRO A 108 0.92 -14.54 10.57
CA PRO A 108 -0.53 -14.56 10.77
C PRO A 108 -1.00 -14.07 12.16
N GLU A 109 -0.18 -14.22 13.19
CA GLU A 109 -0.46 -13.67 14.52
C GLU A 109 -0.23 -12.15 14.57
N GLU A 110 0.88 -11.68 14.02
CA GLU A 110 1.18 -10.25 13.89
C GLU A 110 0.12 -9.52 13.08
N LEU A 111 -0.33 -10.09 11.95
CA LEU A 111 -1.43 -9.56 11.15
C LEU A 111 -2.69 -9.36 12.01
N ARG A 112 -3.08 -10.36 12.80
CA ARG A 112 -4.26 -10.28 13.68
C ARG A 112 -4.12 -9.17 14.73
N ARG A 113 -2.93 -8.99 15.32
CA ARG A 113 -2.68 -7.91 16.29
C ARG A 113 -2.84 -6.53 15.66
N VAL A 114 -2.29 -6.32 14.47
CA VAL A 114 -2.44 -5.04 13.75
C VAL A 114 -3.90 -4.78 13.41
N LEU A 115 -4.61 -5.76 12.86
CA LEU A 115 -6.02 -5.62 12.48
C LEU A 115 -6.94 -5.36 13.68
N ALA A 116 -6.64 -5.94 14.85
CA ALA A 116 -7.39 -5.70 16.08
C ALA A 116 -7.25 -4.24 16.57
N LYS A 117 -6.06 -3.65 16.43
CA LYS A 117 -5.81 -2.25 16.82
C LYS A 117 -6.28 -1.26 15.76
N TYR A 118 -6.14 -1.62 14.49
CA TYR A 118 -6.38 -0.74 13.33
C TYR A 118 -7.30 -1.39 12.29
N PRO A 119 -8.63 -1.37 12.52
CA PRO A 119 -9.61 -2.05 11.66
C PRO A 119 -9.74 -1.45 10.25
N PHE A 120 -9.17 -0.26 10.00
CA PHE A 120 -9.13 0.35 8.67
C PHE A 120 -7.99 -0.21 7.79
N ILE A 121 -7.01 -0.91 8.39
CA ILE A 121 -6.02 -1.69 7.64
C ILE A 121 -6.71 -2.95 7.13
N LYS A 122 -6.41 -3.35 5.89
CA LYS A 122 -6.96 -4.55 5.27
C LYS A 122 -5.89 -5.61 5.06
N PRO A 123 -6.26 -6.90 5.17
CA PRO A 123 -5.43 -7.97 4.63
C PRO A 123 -5.36 -7.82 3.11
N ILE A 124 -4.16 -7.97 2.55
CA ILE A 124 -3.91 -7.96 1.11
C ILE A 124 -3.05 -9.17 0.78
N THR A 125 -3.32 -9.79 -0.36
CA THR A 125 -2.45 -10.81 -0.93
C THR A 125 -1.75 -10.26 -2.15
N LEU A 126 -0.43 -10.24 -2.14
CA LEU A 126 0.36 -10.03 -3.34
C LEU A 126 0.34 -11.33 -4.17
N PRO A 127 -0.18 -11.34 -5.40
CA PRO A 127 -0.25 -12.54 -6.22
C PRO A 127 1.13 -13.15 -6.49
N ALA A 128 1.18 -14.47 -6.71
CA ALA A 128 2.37 -15.13 -7.24
C ALA A 128 2.78 -14.52 -8.59
N GLY A 129 4.09 -14.46 -8.87
CA GLY A 129 4.61 -13.90 -10.11
C GLY A 129 4.55 -12.37 -10.22
N SER A 130 4.24 -11.66 -9.13
CA SER A 130 4.24 -10.19 -9.12
C SER A 130 5.64 -9.60 -9.25
N TYR A 131 6.67 -10.36 -8.84
CA TYR A 131 8.08 -9.97 -8.92
C TYR A 131 8.95 -11.17 -9.32
N LYS A 132 10.12 -10.88 -9.89
CA LYS A 132 11.10 -11.91 -10.29
C LYS A 132 11.50 -12.77 -9.10
N GLY A 133 11.36 -14.08 -9.23
CA GLY A 133 11.72 -15.06 -8.19
C GLY A 133 10.65 -15.25 -7.10
N GLN A 134 9.53 -14.54 -7.14
CA GLN A 134 8.42 -14.73 -6.19
C GLN A 134 7.35 -15.66 -6.78
N ASN A 135 7.45 -16.96 -6.47
CA ASN A 135 6.60 -18.00 -7.05
C ASN A 135 5.34 -18.35 -6.22
N ALA A 136 5.24 -17.84 -5.00
CA ALA A 136 4.12 -18.08 -4.09
C ALA A 136 3.49 -16.76 -3.65
N PRO A 137 2.16 -16.69 -3.46
CA PRO A 137 1.50 -15.47 -2.99
C PRO A 137 2.06 -15.03 -1.63
N VAL A 138 2.08 -13.73 -1.39
CA VAL A 138 2.59 -13.15 -0.14
C VAL A 138 1.44 -12.45 0.60
N ALA A 139 1.18 -12.89 1.83
CA ALA A 139 0.23 -12.23 2.71
C ALA A 139 0.84 -10.95 3.28
N ALA A 140 0.07 -9.86 3.26
CA ALA A 140 0.49 -8.54 3.69
C ALA A 140 -0.69 -7.76 4.29
N LEU A 141 -0.38 -6.56 4.78
CA LEU A 141 -1.35 -5.56 5.20
C LEU A 141 -1.30 -4.39 4.25
N GLY A 142 -2.42 -3.69 4.11
CA GLY A 142 -2.39 -2.43 3.40
C GLY A 142 -3.58 -1.54 3.70
N SER A 143 -3.59 -0.40 3.03
CA SER A 143 -4.62 0.62 3.18
C SER A 143 -5.10 1.06 1.80
N TRP A 144 -6.34 1.54 1.75
CA TRP A 144 -6.89 2.13 0.54
C TRP A 144 -6.07 3.34 0.08
N SER A 145 -5.72 3.37 -1.21
CA SER A 145 -5.35 4.61 -1.86
C SER A 145 -6.63 5.38 -2.22
N LEU A 146 -6.66 6.65 -1.84
CA LEU A 146 -7.85 7.49 -1.97
C LEU A 146 -7.58 8.69 -2.88
N VAL A 147 -8.53 8.97 -3.77
CA VAL A 147 -8.64 10.28 -4.42
C VAL A 147 -9.41 11.19 -3.47
N LEU A 148 -8.71 12.18 -2.91
CA LEU A 148 -9.28 13.17 -2.02
C LEU A 148 -9.57 14.47 -2.78
N ALA A 149 -10.64 15.14 -2.39
CA ALA A 149 -11.02 16.45 -2.92
C ALA A 149 -10.74 17.52 -1.86
N ARG A 150 -10.31 18.70 -2.31
CA ARG A 150 -10.21 19.87 -1.44
C ARG A 150 -11.62 20.32 -0.98
N PRO A 151 -11.74 20.95 0.20
CA PRO A 151 -12.97 21.65 0.58
C PRO A 151 -13.39 22.65 -0.51
N GLY A 152 -14.69 22.70 -0.81
CA GLY A 152 -15.27 23.61 -1.80
C GLY A 152 -15.03 23.24 -3.27
N LEU A 153 -14.57 22.02 -3.58
CA LEU A 153 -14.63 21.52 -4.96
C LEU A 153 -16.11 21.55 -5.45
N PRO A 154 -16.42 22.07 -6.65
CA PRO A 154 -17.78 22.08 -7.14
C PRO A 154 -18.37 20.67 -7.28
N ASP A 155 -19.63 20.50 -6.86
CA ASP A 155 -20.34 19.22 -6.93
C ASP A 155 -20.35 18.63 -8.34
N GLU A 156 -20.50 19.48 -9.36
CA GLU A 156 -20.47 19.04 -10.75
C GLU A 156 -19.13 18.42 -11.15
N ALA A 157 -18.01 18.98 -10.67
CA ALA A 157 -16.68 18.44 -10.96
C ALA A 157 -16.49 17.07 -10.30
N ALA A 158 -16.88 16.95 -9.03
CA ALA A 158 -16.81 15.69 -8.30
C ALA A 158 -17.73 14.61 -8.92
N TYR A 159 -18.93 14.99 -9.35
CA TYR A 159 -19.88 14.14 -10.08
C TYR A 159 -19.26 13.62 -11.39
N LYS A 160 -18.72 14.53 -12.22
CA LYS A 160 -18.09 14.17 -13.50
C LYS A 160 -16.91 13.22 -13.30
N LEU A 161 -16.08 13.45 -12.28
CA LEU A 161 -14.96 12.57 -11.95
C LEU A 161 -15.44 11.18 -11.55
N ALA A 162 -16.39 11.07 -10.61
CA ALA A 162 -16.94 9.78 -10.18
C ALA A 162 -17.56 9.00 -11.35
N ARG A 163 -18.30 9.72 -12.22
CA ARG A 163 -18.89 9.14 -13.42
C ARG A 163 -17.84 8.62 -14.41
N ALA A 164 -16.79 9.39 -14.64
CA ALA A 164 -15.70 8.99 -15.52
C ALA A 164 -14.97 7.76 -14.99
N LEU A 165 -14.65 7.73 -13.69
CA LEU A 165 -14.00 6.58 -13.04
C LEU A 165 -14.88 5.33 -13.13
N HIS A 166 -16.15 5.43 -12.73
CA HIS A 166 -17.09 4.30 -12.78
C HIS A 166 -17.26 3.75 -14.20
N LYS A 167 -17.42 4.62 -15.20
CA LYS A 167 -17.52 4.19 -16.61
C LYS A 167 -16.22 3.61 -17.16
N GLY A 168 -15.07 3.97 -16.57
CA GLY A 168 -13.75 3.53 -16.97
C GLY A 168 -13.28 2.25 -16.26
N GLU A 169 -14.02 1.72 -15.29
CA GLU A 169 -13.60 0.59 -14.44
C GLU A 169 -13.09 -0.61 -15.25
N ALA A 170 -13.83 -1.03 -16.28
CA ALA A 170 -13.41 -2.16 -17.12
C ALA A 170 -12.09 -1.91 -17.86
N ALA A 171 -11.91 -0.70 -18.40
CA ALA A 171 -10.69 -0.32 -19.10
C ALA A 171 -9.48 -0.18 -18.15
N LEU A 172 -9.71 0.32 -16.93
CA LEU A 172 -8.69 0.38 -15.87
C LEU A 172 -8.28 -1.02 -15.43
N GLY A 173 -9.26 -1.88 -15.13
CA GLY A 173 -9.05 -3.26 -14.71
C GLY A 173 -8.36 -4.14 -15.76
N ALA A 174 -8.56 -3.85 -17.05
CA ALA A 174 -7.87 -4.53 -18.15
C ALA A 174 -6.38 -4.15 -18.24
N LYS A 175 -6.01 -2.94 -17.80
CA LYS A 175 -4.61 -2.47 -17.81
C LYS A 175 -3.85 -2.80 -16.53
N LEU A 176 -4.55 -2.81 -15.40
CA LEU A 176 -3.97 -3.07 -14.09
C LEU A 176 -4.96 -3.90 -13.27
N GLU A 177 -4.59 -5.14 -12.96
CA GLU A 177 -5.46 -6.09 -12.26
C GLU A 177 -6.02 -5.51 -10.95
N GLN A 178 -5.17 -4.84 -10.16
CA GLN A 178 -5.58 -4.23 -8.88
C GLN A 178 -6.63 -3.13 -9.07
N ALA A 179 -6.67 -2.47 -10.23
CA ALA A 179 -7.65 -1.41 -10.50
C ALA A 179 -9.09 -1.94 -10.59
N LYS A 180 -9.31 -3.26 -10.69
CA LYS A 180 -10.63 -3.87 -10.51
C LYS A 180 -11.25 -3.59 -9.13
N GLU A 181 -10.44 -3.24 -8.14
CA GLU A 181 -10.93 -2.80 -6.82
C GLU A 181 -11.37 -1.32 -6.80
N SER A 182 -11.08 -0.54 -7.84
CA SER A 182 -11.41 0.90 -7.92
C SER A 182 -12.87 1.12 -8.31
N THR A 183 -13.78 0.64 -7.45
CA THR A 183 -15.23 0.72 -7.68
C THR A 183 -15.90 1.72 -6.76
N LEU A 184 -17.07 2.22 -7.19
CA LEU A 184 -17.90 3.04 -6.31
C LEU A 184 -18.44 2.27 -5.10
N ALA A 185 -18.67 0.96 -5.23
CA ALA A 185 -19.05 0.11 -4.10
C ALA A 185 -17.92 0.05 -3.05
N ASN A 186 -16.67 -0.13 -3.48
CA ASN A 186 -15.52 -0.09 -2.58
C ASN A 186 -15.26 1.31 -2.03
N THR A 187 -15.55 2.36 -2.80
CA THR A 187 -15.53 3.74 -2.30
C THR A 187 -16.48 3.92 -1.13
N LEU A 188 -17.71 3.43 -1.26
CA LEU A 188 -18.71 3.50 -0.19
C LEU A 188 -18.29 2.68 1.02
N ALA A 189 -17.82 1.44 0.82
CA ALA A 189 -17.41 0.54 1.89
C ALA A 189 -16.12 0.98 2.62
N SER A 190 -15.24 1.72 1.96
CA SER A 190 -13.96 2.20 2.53
C SER A 190 -14.09 3.51 3.29
N ALA A 191 -15.16 4.29 3.06
CA ALA A 191 -15.37 5.55 3.73
C ALA A 191 -15.73 5.30 5.20
N PRO A 192 -14.99 5.86 6.18
CA PRO A 192 -15.31 5.67 7.60
C PRO A 192 -16.71 6.21 7.97
N ARG A 193 -17.14 7.25 7.26
CA ARG A 193 -18.48 7.83 7.35
C ARG A 193 -18.88 8.31 5.96
N GLN A 194 -20.17 8.15 5.62
CA GLN A 194 -20.67 8.50 4.29
C GLN A 194 -20.56 10.00 3.97
N ASP A 195 -20.62 10.87 4.98
CA ASP A 195 -20.47 12.33 4.83
C ASP A 195 -19.05 12.77 4.45
N LEU A 196 -18.06 11.87 4.51
CA LEU A 196 -16.72 12.09 3.96
C LEU A 196 -16.64 11.85 2.43
N ILE A 197 -17.72 11.33 1.84
CA ILE A 197 -17.88 11.24 0.39
C ILE A 197 -18.48 12.55 -0.12
N HIS A 198 -17.90 13.09 -1.19
CA HIS A 198 -18.29 14.38 -1.73
C HIS A 198 -19.76 14.35 -2.20
N PRO A 199 -20.56 15.41 -1.99
CA PRO A 199 -21.99 15.40 -2.37
C PRO A 199 -22.22 15.10 -3.85
N GLY A 200 -21.45 15.70 -4.76
CA GLY A 200 -21.43 15.31 -6.19
C GLY A 200 -21.17 13.82 -6.47
N VAL A 201 -20.29 13.15 -5.71
CA VAL A 201 -20.04 11.70 -5.83
C VAL A 201 -21.25 10.91 -5.32
N LEU A 202 -21.79 11.28 -4.15
CA LEU A 202 -23.01 10.66 -3.59
C LEU A 202 -24.21 10.79 -4.53
N LYS A 203 -24.38 11.94 -5.18
CA LYS A 203 -25.41 12.16 -6.19
C LYS A 203 -25.29 11.14 -7.32
N TYR A 204 -24.08 11.00 -7.89
CA TYR A 204 -23.86 10.03 -8.95
C TYR A 204 -24.09 8.58 -8.48
N MET A 205 -23.64 8.22 -7.28
CA MET A 205 -23.85 6.88 -6.71
C MET A 205 -25.35 6.52 -6.61
N ARG A 206 -26.21 7.48 -6.25
CA ARG A 206 -27.67 7.27 -6.23
C ARG A 206 -28.24 7.07 -7.63
N GLU A 207 -27.88 7.93 -8.58
CA GLU A 207 -28.33 7.83 -9.97
C GLU A 207 -27.88 6.51 -10.64
N ALA A 208 -26.70 6.02 -10.27
CA ALA A 208 -26.15 4.75 -10.75
C ALA A 208 -26.66 3.52 -9.97
N GLY A 209 -27.55 3.69 -8.99
CA GLY A 209 -28.15 2.59 -8.22
C GLY A 209 -27.21 1.91 -7.22
N ILE A 210 -26.06 2.51 -6.92
CA ILE A 210 -25.05 1.97 -5.99
C ILE A 210 -25.37 2.36 -4.55
N LEU A 211 -25.87 3.59 -4.34
CA LEU A 211 -26.31 4.09 -3.05
C LEU A 211 -27.84 4.19 -3.07
N ARG A 212 -28.50 3.49 -2.15
CA ARG A 212 -29.96 3.56 -1.94
C ARG A 212 -30.29 4.57 -0.85
#